data_AF-A0A3D0MR09-F1
#
_entry.id   AF-A0A3D0MR09-F1
#
_cell.length_a   1.000
_cell.length_b   1.000
_cell.length_c   1.000
_cell.angle_alpha   90.00
_cell.angle_beta   90.00
_cell.angle_gamma   90.00
#
_symmetry.space_group_name_H-M   'P 1'
#
loop_
_entity.id
_entity.type
_entity.pdbx_description
1 polymer ?
#
loop_
_entity_poly.entity_id
_entity_poly.type
_entity_poly.pdbx_seq_one_letter_code
_entity_poly.pdbx_strand_id
1 'polypeptide(L)'
;MVDLSIIGKASDLWTYWGFESWSFDHMQGVSRRVTFVKDSILGEIGRYYAYDFVIWIHNGCTDAEYIFANWEPLPDVMTQRFVFLEPFPSFDKKIKTFFWGFKGYLELYSYTPLAPWNSKIKDLAPLVNKAQELEGSLCQGGDDIKK
;
A
#
# COMPACT_ATOMS: atom_id res chain seq x y z
N MET A 1 8.51 -15.67 -5.58
CA MET A 1 8.58 -14.30 -6.11
C MET A 1 7.21 -13.96 -6.68
N VAL A 2 6.62 -12.88 -6.16
CA VAL A 2 5.40 -12.26 -6.66
C VAL A 2 5.80 -11.09 -7.54
N ASP A 3 5.17 -10.97 -8.71
CA ASP A 3 5.34 -9.85 -9.62
C ASP A 3 3.97 -9.43 -10.15
N LEU A 4 3.48 -8.32 -9.63
CA LEU A 4 2.29 -7.61 -10.08
C LEU A 4 2.65 -6.21 -10.59
N SER A 5 3.85 -6.04 -11.16
CA SER A 5 4.36 -4.76 -11.68
C SER A 5 3.46 -4.11 -12.73
N ILE A 6 2.57 -4.88 -13.37
CA ILE A 6 1.51 -4.35 -14.22
C ILE A 6 0.69 -3.26 -13.51
N ILE A 7 0.42 -3.42 -12.21
CA ILE A 7 -0.33 -2.45 -11.39
C ILE A 7 0.42 -1.12 -11.28
N GLY A 8 1.76 -1.15 -11.31
CA GLY A 8 2.60 0.04 -11.29
C GLY A 8 2.57 0.86 -12.59
N LYS A 9 2.07 0.30 -13.70
CA LYS A 9 1.98 1.01 -14.99
C LYS A 9 0.92 2.12 -15.02
N ALA A 10 -0.06 2.06 -14.14
CA ALA A 10 -1.05 3.13 -13.93
C ALA A 10 -0.42 4.34 -13.21
N SER A 11 0.71 4.85 -13.69
CA SER A 11 1.51 5.89 -13.05
C SER A 11 0.71 7.16 -12.78
N ASP A 12 -0.14 7.57 -13.73
CA ASP A 12 -0.97 8.76 -13.60
C ASP A 12 -1.94 8.67 -12.42
N LEU A 13 -2.49 7.47 -12.17
CA LEU A 13 -3.35 7.22 -11.02
C LEU A 13 -2.55 7.38 -9.72
N TRP A 14 -1.39 6.73 -9.63
CA TRP A 14 -0.55 6.78 -8.44
C TRP A 14 -0.10 8.21 -8.12
N THR A 15 0.43 8.92 -9.12
CA THR A 15 0.85 10.32 -8.98
C THR A 15 -0.32 11.23 -8.60
N TYR A 16 -1.49 11.06 -9.23
CA TYR A 16 -2.69 11.84 -8.87
C TYR A 16 -3.07 11.68 -7.39
N TRP A 17 -2.90 10.48 -6.84
CA TRP A 17 -3.18 10.17 -5.43
C TRP A 17 -2.00 10.43 -4.48
N GLY A 18 -0.94 11.11 -4.97
CA GLY A 18 0.22 11.52 -4.18
C GLY A 18 1.19 10.39 -3.85
N PHE A 19 1.15 9.30 -4.61
CA PHE A 19 2.12 8.22 -4.49
C PHE A 19 3.37 8.49 -5.31
N GLU A 20 4.51 8.10 -4.74
CA GLU A 20 5.83 8.13 -5.37
C GLU A 20 6.37 6.70 -5.50
N SER A 21 7.24 6.47 -6.49
CA SER A 21 7.91 5.19 -6.64
C SER A 21 8.68 4.83 -5.38
N TRP A 22 8.54 3.59 -4.92
CA TRP A 22 9.20 3.09 -3.73
C TRP A 22 9.92 1.78 -4.02
N SER A 23 11.12 1.66 -3.48
CA SER A 23 11.89 0.42 -3.51
C SER A 23 12.71 0.30 -2.25
N PHE A 24 12.86 -0.93 -1.77
CA PHE A 24 13.69 -1.25 -0.63
C PHE A 24 14.16 -2.70 -0.77
N ASP A 25 15.47 -2.89 -0.72
CA ASP A 25 16.11 -4.16 -1.08
C ASP A 25 15.66 -4.63 -2.48
N HIS A 26 14.98 -5.77 -2.59
CA HIS A 26 14.43 -6.30 -3.84
C HIS A 26 12.92 -6.04 -4.00
N MET A 27 12.27 -5.42 -3.00
CA MET A 27 10.85 -5.08 -3.05
C MET A 27 10.63 -3.80 -3.86
N GLN A 28 9.54 -3.77 -4.62
CA GLN A 28 9.13 -2.58 -5.38
C GLN A 28 7.63 -2.32 -5.26
N GLY A 29 7.30 -1.04 -5.34
CA GLY A 29 5.95 -0.56 -5.13
C GLY A 29 5.84 0.95 -5.27
N VAL A 30 4.86 1.50 -4.57
CA VAL A 30 4.70 2.94 -4.37
C VAL A 30 4.45 3.25 -2.91
N SER A 31 4.76 4.48 -2.52
CA SER A 31 4.51 4.95 -1.17
C SER A 31 3.95 6.37 -1.15
N ARG A 32 3.19 6.71 -0.11
CA ARG A 32 2.71 8.08 0.13
C ARG A 32 2.65 8.40 1.61
N ARG A 33 2.86 9.67 1.95
CA ARG A 33 2.60 10.19 3.29
C ARG A 33 1.26 10.92 3.30
N VAL A 34 0.30 10.43 4.10
CA VAL A 34 -1.02 11.04 4.28
C VAL A 34 -1.07 11.82 5.58
N THR A 35 -1.59 13.04 5.53
CA THR A 35 -1.80 13.86 6.72
C THR A 35 -3.22 13.67 7.24
N PHE A 36 -3.35 13.31 8.51
CA PHE A 36 -4.61 13.31 9.22
C PHE A 36 -4.62 14.47 10.20
N VAL A 37 -5.59 15.36 10.00
CA VAL A 37 -5.84 16.50 10.89
C VAL A 37 -7.10 16.16 11.69
N LYS A 38 -6.99 16.21 13.01
CA LYS A 38 -8.12 16.08 13.92
C LYS A 38 -8.51 17.47 14.41
N ASP A 39 -9.62 17.98 13.90
CA ASP A 39 -10.14 19.30 14.24
C ASP A 39 -11.26 19.26 15.27
N SER A 40 -11.44 20.38 15.98
CA SER A 40 -12.63 20.68 16.78
C SER A 40 -13.12 22.10 16.55
N ILE A 41 -14.22 22.46 17.22
CA ILE A 41 -14.79 23.82 17.23
C ILE A 41 -13.74 24.88 17.64
N LEU A 42 -12.71 24.51 18.42
CA LEU A 42 -11.64 25.41 18.86
C LEU A 42 -10.38 25.38 17.98
N GLY A 43 -10.41 24.65 16.86
CA GLY A 43 -9.27 24.47 15.94
C GLY A 43 -8.67 23.07 15.97
N GLU A 44 -7.52 22.93 15.32
CA GLU A 44 -6.74 21.68 15.20
C GLU A 44 -6.29 21.18 16.57
N ILE A 45 -6.75 19.98 16.95
CA ILE A 45 -6.37 19.32 18.21
C ILE A 45 -5.12 18.45 18.00
N GLY A 46 -4.89 17.97 16.79
CA GLY A 46 -3.70 17.18 16.51
C GLY A 46 -3.56 16.83 15.04
N ARG A 47 -2.30 16.70 14.63
CA ARG A 47 -1.91 16.26 13.30
C ARG A 47 -1.00 15.07 13.43
N TYR A 48 -1.33 14.04 12.69
CA TYR A 48 -0.52 12.84 12.61
C TYR A 48 -0.43 12.38 11.17
N TYR A 49 0.66 11.69 10.86
CA TYR A 49 0.87 11.17 9.52
C TYR A 49 0.65 9.66 9.50
N ALA A 50 0.07 9.16 8.41
CA ALA A 50 0.25 7.77 8.02
C ALA A 50 1.22 7.70 6.84
N TYR A 51 2.00 6.64 6.77
CA TYR A 51 2.84 6.34 5.63
C TYR A 51 2.37 5.02 5.04
N ASP A 52 1.81 5.09 3.84
CA ASP A 52 1.27 3.94 3.12
C ASP A 52 2.28 3.44 2.09
N PHE A 53 2.43 2.13 1.98
CA PHE A 53 3.23 1.42 1.00
C PHE A 53 2.35 0.37 0.31
N VAL A 54 2.32 0.36 -1.01
CA VAL A 54 1.67 -0.67 -1.82
C VAL A 54 2.78 -1.38 -2.60
N ILE A 55 2.97 -2.67 -2.33
CA ILE A 55 4.12 -3.46 -2.84
C ILE A 55 3.62 -4.53 -3.81
N TRP A 56 4.20 -4.60 -5.00
CA TRP A 56 3.81 -5.55 -6.05
C TRP A 56 4.94 -6.45 -6.55
N ILE A 57 6.20 -6.13 -6.26
CA ILE A 57 7.32 -7.06 -6.43
C ILE A 57 7.87 -7.37 -5.05
N HIS A 58 7.87 -8.65 -4.67
CA HIS A 58 8.37 -9.15 -3.37
C HIS A 58 8.41 -10.70 -3.34
N ASN A 59 8.92 -11.27 -2.26
CA ASN A 59 9.01 -12.72 -1.98
C ASN A 59 7.96 -13.21 -0.96
N GLY A 60 6.77 -12.61 -1.00
CA GLY A 60 5.63 -13.02 -0.16
C GLY A 60 5.86 -12.86 1.34
N CYS A 61 5.46 -13.87 2.12
CA CYS A 61 5.55 -13.87 3.58
C CYS A 61 6.97 -13.64 4.11
N THR A 62 8.02 -14.09 3.40
CA THR A 62 9.42 -13.88 3.81
C THR A 62 9.76 -12.40 3.93
N ASP A 63 9.37 -11.60 2.94
CA ASP A 63 9.62 -10.15 2.97
C ASP A 63 8.73 -9.43 3.98
N ALA A 64 7.47 -9.84 4.07
CA ALA A 64 6.57 -9.33 5.08
C ALA A 64 7.11 -9.57 6.50
N GLU A 65 7.71 -10.74 6.77
CA GLU A 65 8.36 -11.04 8.04
C GLU A 65 9.63 -10.23 8.25
N TYR A 66 10.42 -10.02 7.21
CA TYR A 66 11.59 -9.14 7.28
C TYR A 66 11.21 -7.70 7.65
N ILE A 67 10.22 -7.12 6.97
CA ILE A 67 9.66 -5.80 7.29
C ILE A 67 9.13 -5.81 8.73
N PHE A 68 8.35 -6.82 9.11
CA PHE A 68 7.79 -6.89 10.44
C PHE A 68 8.85 -6.93 11.54
N ALA A 69 9.95 -7.65 11.34
CA ALA A 69 11.04 -7.74 12.31
C ALA A 69 11.88 -6.46 12.35
N ASN A 70 12.29 -5.94 11.19
CA ASN A 70 13.39 -4.98 11.10
C ASN A 70 12.95 -3.54 10.83
N TRP A 71 11.71 -3.30 10.39
CA TRP A 71 11.28 -1.94 10.08
C TRP A 71 11.20 -1.07 11.33
N GLU A 72 11.66 0.18 11.20
CA GLU A 72 11.82 1.15 12.28
C GLU A 72 10.69 2.19 12.30
N PRO A 73 10.39 2.82 13.45
CA PRO A 73 9.46 3.93 13.51
C PRO A 73 10.00 5.17 12.78
N LEU A 74 9.12 5.86 12.04
CA LEU A 74 9.45 7.14 11.41
C LEU A 74 8.98 8.33 12.28
N PRO A 75 9.75 9.43 12.36
CA PRO A 75 9.35 10.63 13.09
C PRO A 75 8.00 11.18 12.60
N ASP A 76 7.14 11.56 13.55
CA ASP A 76 5.80 12.11 13.34
C ASP A 76 4.82 11.19 12.59
N VAL A 77 5.20 9.94 12.30
CA VAL A 77 4.32 8.97 11.65
C VAL A 77 3.65 8.09 12.71
N MET A 78 2.33 8.22 12.82
CA MET A 78 1.53 7.41 13.72
C MET A 78 1.37 5.98 13.22
N THR A 79 1.20 5.80 11.90
CA THR A 79 1.01 4.46 11.33
C THR A 79 1.81 4.31 10.04
N GLN A 80 2.60 3.25 9.95
CA GLN A 80 3.25 2.80 8.73
C GLN A 80 2.50 1.56 8.23
N ARG A 81 1.85 1.64 7.07
CA ARG A 81 1.00 0.57 6.52
C ARG A 81 1.61 0.00 5.25
N PHE A 82 1.89 -1.29 5.27
CA PHE A 82 2.39 -2.04 4.12
C PHE A 82 1.29 -2.95 3.58
N VAL A 83 0.93 -2.77 2.32
CA VAL A 83 -0.03 -3.62 1.60
C VAL A 83 0.75 -4.41 0.54
N PHE A 84 0.96 -5.69 0.83
CA PHE A 84 1.58 -6.63 -0.10
C PHE A 84 0.51 -7.14 -1.07
N LEU A 85 0.70 -6.90 -2.35
CA LEU A 85 -0.20 -7.37 -3.39
C LEU A 85 0.16 -8.78 -3.78
N GLU A 86 -0.76 -9.72 -3.58
CA GLU A 86 -0.51 -11.15 -3.83
C GLU A 86 -1.68 -11.79 -4.60
N PRO A 87 -1.43 -12.66 -5.59
CA PRO A 87 -2.49 -13.44 -6.23
C PRO A 87 -3.28 -14.32 -5.25
N PHE A 88 -2.58 -14.82 -4.23
CA PHE A 88 -3.15 -15.59 -3.13
C PHE A 88 -2.57 -15.05 -1.82
N PRO A 89 -3.40 -14.66 -0.84
CA PRO A 89 -2.91 -14.02 0.37
C PRO A 89 -2.13 -15.01 1.23
N SER A 90 -0.87 -14.67 1.52
CA SER A 90 0.02 -15.49 2.35
C SER A 90 -0.19 -15.27 3.87
N PHE A 91 -0.86 -14.19 4.25
CA PHE A 91 -1.31 -13.87 5.61
C PHE A 91 -2.50 -12.90 5.54
N ASP A 92 -3.28 -12.75 6.60
CA ASP A 92 -4.35 -11.72 6.62
C ASP A 92 -3.76 -10.36 7.03
N LYS A 93 -3.25 -10.28 8.26
CA LYS A 93 -2.80 -9.04 8.87
C LYS A 93 -1.73 -9.27 9.94
N LYS A 94 -0.71 -8.42 10.00
CA LYS A 94 0.26 -8.36 11.11
C LYS A 94 0.35 -6.93 11.65
N ILE A 95 0.34 -6.75 12.96
CA ILE A 95 0.53 -5.44 13.61
C ILE A 95 1.61 -5.53 14.68
N LYS A 96 2.52 -4.57 14.72
CA LYS A 96 3.37 -4.30 15.89
C LYS A 96 3.29 -2.84 16.31
N THR A 97 3.54 -2.60 17.59
CA THR A 97 3.67 -1.26 18.16
C THR A 97 5.13 -0.91 18.34
N PHE A 98 5.49 0.35 18.12
CA PHE A 98 6.83 0.85 18.40
C PHE A 98 6.86 1.53 19.76
N PHE A 99 7.81 1.13 20.61
CA PHE A 99 7.99 1.68 21.96
C PHE A 99 6.65 1.76 22.72
N TRP A 100 5.94 0.63 22.79
CA TRP A 100 4.61 0.50 23.45
C TRP A 100 3.52 1.42 22.87
N GLY A 101 3.69 1.88 21.63
CA GLY A 101 2.74 2.73 20.90
C GLY A 101 3.12 4.21 20.88
N PHE A 102 4.10 4.64 21.68
CA PHE A 102 4.55 6.04 21.71
C PHE A 102 5.28 6.47 20.43
N LYS A 103 5.79 5.53 19.64
CA LYS A 103 6.45 5.78 18.35
C LYS A 103 5.61 5.26 17.16
N GLY A 104 4.31 5.12 17.36
CA GLY A 104 3.38 4.68 16.33
C GLY A 104 3.32 3.16 16.14
N TYR A 105 2.77 2.77 14.99
CA TYR A 105 2.38 1.41 14.65
C TYR A 105 2.94 1.01 13.28
N LEU A 106 3.24 -0.28 13.13
CA LEU A 106 3.47 -0.90 11.84
C LEU A 106 2.34 -1.88 11.58
N GLU A 107 1.66 -1.75 10.45
CA GLU A 107 0.59 -2.64 10.00
C GLU A 107 0.95 -3.23 8.64
N LEU A 108 0.85 -4.55 8.51
CA LEU A 108 1.06 -5.27 7.26
C LEU A 108 -0.24 -5.98 6.89
N TYR A 109 -0.57 -5.92 5.61
CA TYR A 109 -1.72 -6.57 5.00
C TYR A 109 -1.27 -7.33 3.76
N SER A 110 -1.78 -8.53 3.55
CA SER A 110 -1.78 -9.12 2.21
C SER A 110 -3.11 -8.80 1.54
N TYR A 111 -3.06 -8.44 0.27
CA TYR A 111 -4.24 -8.10 -0.50
C TYR A 111 -4.18 -8.67 -1.91
N THR A 112 -5.23 -9.40 -2.29
CA THR A 112 -5.43 -9.81 -3.68
C THR A 112 -6.29 -8.77 -4.38
N PRO A 113 -5.79 -8.12 -5.45
CA PRO A 113 -6.58 -7.18 -6.22
C PRO A 113 -7.93 -7.76 -6.66
N LEU A 114 -8.97 -6.94 -6.63
CA LEU A 114 -10.37 -7.29 -6.92
C LEU A 114 -11.03 -8.29 -5.94
N ALA A 115 -10.29 -8.82 -4.97
CA ALA A 115 -10.85 -9.64 -3.89
C ALA A 115 -11.41 -8.74 -2.76
N PRO A 116 -12.23 -9.32 -1.84
CA PRO A 116 -12.61 -8.64 -0.61
C PRO A 116 -11.39 -8.19 0.19
N TRP A 117 -11.46 -7.00 0.80
CA TRP A 117 -10.35 -6.39 1.53
C TRP A 117 -10.66 -6.19 3.02
N ASN A 118 -9.61 -6.07 3.82
CA ASN A 118 -9.72 -5.66 5.22
C ASN A 118 -10.21 -4.20 5.32
N SER A 119 -11.14 -3.91 6.24
CA SER A 119 -11.72 -2.56 6.40
C SER A 119 -10.69 -1.46 6.71
N LYS A 120 -9.50 -1.85 7.20
CA LYS A 120 -8.38 -0.93 7.49
C LYS A 120 -7.60 -0.47 6.26
N ILE A 121 -7.77 -1.13 5.11
CA ILE A 121 -7.16 -0.72 3.82
C ILE A 121 -8.21 -0.22 2.81
N LYS A 122 -9.39 0.18 3.28
CA LYS A 122 -10.51 0.67 2.44
C LYS A 122 -10.16 1.90 1.61
N ASP A 123 -9.11 2.63 1.96
CA ASP A 123 -8.60 3.80 1.24
C ASP A 123 -7.48 3.47 0.24
N LEU A 124 -6.95 2.24 0.28
CA LEU A 124 -5.88 1.76 -0.61
C LEU A 124 -6.38 0.71 -1.60
N ALA A 125 -7.20 -0.25 -1.15
CA ALA A 125 -7.72 -1.33 -1.98
C ALA A 125 -8.48 -0.84 -3.24
N PRO A 126 -9.34 0.20 -3.17
CA PRO A 126 -9.98 0.74 -4.38
C PRO A 126 -8.99 1.32 -5.39
N LEU A 127 -7.85 1.89 -4.94
CA LEU A 127 -6.82 2.43 -5.83
C LEU A 127 -6.08 1.31 -6.55
N VAL A 128 -5.74 0.25 -5.83
CA VAL A 128 -5.14 -0.97 -6.40
C VAL A 128 -6.07 -1.59 -7.45
N ASN A 129 -7.36 -1.72 -7.13
CA ASN A 129 -8.34 -2.27 -8.05
C ASN A 129 -8.48 -1.40 -9.29
N LYS A 130 -8.50 -0.07 -9.11
CA LYS A 130 -8.58 0.85 -10.23
C LYS A 130 -7.35 0.78 -11.13
N ALA A 131 -6.15 0.66 -10.56
CA ALA A 131 -4.92 0.45 -11.30
C ALA A 131 -4.98 -0.84 -12.13
N GLN A 132 -5.44 -1.95 -11.53
CA GLN A 132 -5.60 -3.22 -12.25
C GLN A 132 -6.65 -3.14 -13.37
N GLU A 133 -7.77 -2.46 -13.16
CA GLU A 133 -8.79 -2.27 -14.19
C GLU A 133 -8.27 -1.46 -15.38
N LEU A 134 -7.54 -0.37 -15.13
CA LEU A 134 -6.96 0.47 -16.19
C LEU A 134 -6.01 -0.34 -17.07
N GLU A 135 -5.12 -1.11 -16.46
CA GLU A 135 -4.13 -1.89 -17.20
C GLU A 135 -4.72 -3.17 -17.81
N GLY A 136 -5.72 -3.77 -17.18
CA GLY A 136 -6.46 -4.92 -17.72
C GLY A 136 -7.32 -4.54 -18.94
N SER A 137 -7.88 -3.34 -18.96
CA SER A 137 -8.66 -2.82 -20.10
C SER A 137 -7.77 -2.47 -21.29
N LEU A 138 -6.57 -1.95 -21.04
CA LEU A 138 -5.57 -1.66 -22.08
C LEU A 138 -5.05 -2.93 -22.76
N CYS A 139 -5.03 -4.07 -22.06
CA CYS A 139 -4.65 -5.36 -22.66
C CYS A 139 -5.74 -5.97 -23.57
N GLN A 140 -7.02 -5.59 -23.42
CA GLN A 140 -8.13 -6.10 -24.24
C GLN A 140 -8.45 -5.21 -25.44
N GLY A 141 -8.11 -3.91 -25.40
CA GLY A 141 -8.39 -2.96 -26.49
C GLY A 141 -7.42 -3.00 -27.68
N GLY A 142 -6.44 -3.91 -27.68
CA GLY A 142 -5.40 -4.02 -28.72
C GLY A 142 -5.70 -5.02 -29.86
N ASP A 143 -6.69 -5.90 -29.69
CA ASP A 143 -6.95 -7.00 -30.64
C ASP A 143 -8.05 -6.68 -31.69
N ASP A 144 -8.72 -5.53 -31.60
CA ASP A 144 -9.90 -5.21 -32.45
C ASP A 144 -9.63 -4.29 -33.64
N ILE A 145 -8.37 -4.07 -34.06
CA ILE A 145 -8.07 -3.32 -35.30
C ILE A 145 -7.22 -4.14 -36.26
N LYS A 146 -7.78 -5.26 -36.76
CA LYS A 146 -7.47 -5.81 -38.10
C LYS A 146 -8.66 -6.61 -38.64
N LYS A 147 -9.56 -5.94 -39.36
CA LYS A 147 -10.29 -6.51 -40.52
C LYS A 147 -10.48 -5.43 -41.57
#